data_AF-A0A1H2CGT8-F1
#
_entry.id   AF-A0A1H2CGT8-F1
#
_cell.length_a   1.000
_cell.length_b   1.000
_cell.length_c   1.000
_cell.angle_alpha   90.00
_cell.angle_beta   90.00
_cell.angle_gamma   90.00
#
_symmetry.space_group_name_H-M   'P 1'
#
loop_
_entity.id
_entity.type
_entity.pdbx_description
1 polymer ?
#
loop_
_entity_poly.entity_id
_entity_poly.type
_entity_poly.pdbx_seq_one_letter_code
_entity_poly.pdbx_strand_id
1 'polypeptide(L)'
;MSTQPFRLSDAALTALGAGRPTADTLGTLRRAERTRQLLFLRQALRGVSGDPGWYADDPMTGLWAALPERGTRGPCGPHVLTSRCAGLTLTVRLEDTDPVRSRLGLTPTPALSPAEVAHWRTCLDRAWTVLVHRHRPAAETMAAVLRVIVPVRPDPSAEGISATSTEAFGAVAMSSPAGPDALAAGLLHETQHSVLNATHLLFDLVEPGGPAGYSPWRDDPRPAFGVLHGAYAYLAVTRFRRSEPGRAAAFEFARWRSAVAGAAAGLLAGGELTPAGVRFTSALLAEVRSWCDEPVEPEIQRLADLANADHRARWRLRNLTVAPEDTARLVAAWHAGSGPPPIAGVLTTTSGRALANSPRLPLIRAMVDGRELGGGADAACVRGDHGAAVTAYQNNWDGLALVSPHPALRHRPEVVRAAALALPGVPVGSLADWLSYCT
;
A
#
# COMPACT_ATOMS: atom_id res chain seq x y z
N MET A 1 29.17 -28.60 10.26
CA MET A 1 27.84 -28.65 9.61
C MET A 1 27.94 -27.88 8.31
N SER A 2 27.68 -28.52 7.17
CA SER A 2 27.58 -27.81 5.89
C SER A 2 26.33 -26.94 5.93
N THR A 3 26.50 -25.61 5.96
CA THR A 3 25.39 -24.66 5.90
C THR A 3 24.93 -24.58 4.45
N GLN A 4 23.92 -25.38 4.09
CA GLN A 4 23.27 -25.19 2.80
C GLN A 4 22.52 -23.85 2.80
N PRO A 5 22.68 -23.02 1.74
CA PRO A 5 21.93 -21.78 1.63
C PRO A 5 20.44 -22.08 1.52
N PHE A 6 19.59 -21.20 2.07
CA PHE A 6 18.15 -21.27 1.82
C PHE A 6 17.88 -21.12 0.32
N ARG A 7 17.00 -21.97 -0.21
CA ARG A 7 16.61 -21.97 -1.63
C ARG A 7 15.10 -22.03 -1.75
N LEU A 8 14.57 -21.36 -2.75
CA LEU A 8 13.20 -21.52 -3.21
C LEU A 8 13.23 -22.02 -4.65
N SER A 9 12.38 -23.01 -4.96
CA SER A 9 12.19 -23.42 -6.35
C SER A 9 11.48 -22.32 -7.14
N ASP A 10 11.62 -22.32 -8.46
CA ASP A 10 10.89 -21.35 -9.31
C ASP A 10 9.38 -21.48 -9.11
N ALA A 11 8.85 -22.70 -8.97
CA ALA A 11 7.44 -22.92 -8.67
C ALA A 11 7.02 -22.29 -7.32
N ALA A 12 7.86 -22.39 -6.29
CA ALA A 12 7.60 -21.77 -4.99
C ALA A 12 7.64 -20.23 -5.08
N LEU A 13 8.59 -19.67 -5.86
CA LEU A 13 8.69 -18.24 -6.09
C LEU A 13 7.50 -17.69 -6.89
N THR A 14 7.04 -18.42 -7.91
CA THR A 14 5.84 -18.07 -8.67
C THR A 14 4.59 -18.12 -7.81
N ALA A 15 4.42 -19.18 -6.99
CA ALA A 15 3.29 -19.29 -6.06
C ALA A 15 3.30 -18.16 -5.01
N LEU A 16 4.49 -17.79 -4.51
CA LEU A 16 4.70 -16.60 -3.67
C LEU A 16 4.27 -15.33 -4.39
N GLY A 17 4.77 -15.06 -5.60
CA GLY A 17 4.41 -13.85 -6.37
C GLY A 17 2.91 -13.74 -6.65
N ALA A 18 2.24 -14.86 -6.87
CA ALA A 18 0.77 -14.93 -7.00
C ALA A 18 0.03 -14.79 -5.65
N GLY A 19 0.71 -14.53 -4.54
CA GLY A 19 0.11 -14.39 -3.20
C GLY A 19 -0.53 -15.68 -2.69
N ARG A 20 0.01 -16.85 -3.08
CA ARG A 20 -0.44 -18.19 -2.64
C ARG A 20 0.76 -19.05 -2.20
N PRO A 21 1.54 -18.62 -1.20
CA PRO A 21 2.66 -19.41 -0.72
C PRO A 21 2.20 -20.75 -0.13
N THR A 22 2.97 -21.81 -0.36
CA THR A 22 2.73 -23.11 0.28
C THR A 22 3.19 -23.08 1.74
N ALA A 23 2.69 -24.00 2.57
CA ALA A 23 3.12 -24.16 3.95
C ALA A 23 4.64 -24.38 4.08
N ASP A 24 5.24 -25.15 3.17
CA ASP A 24 6.69 -25.40 3.11
C ASP A 24 7.48 -24.13 2.78
N THR A 25 6.94 -23.31 1.86
CA THR A 25 7.53 -22.02 1.51
C THR A 25 7.54 -21.08 2.72
N LEU A 26 6.40 -20.95 3.39
CA LEU A 26 6.29 -20.16 4.63
C LEU A 26 7.20 -20.70 5.74
N GLY A 27 7.33 -22.03 5.86
CA GLY A 27 8.26 -22.67 6.79
C GLY A 27 9.71 -22.34 6.48
N THR A 28 10.08 -22.26 5.21
CA THR A 28 11.42 -21.85 4.76
C THR A 28 11.69 -20.38 5.09
N LEU A 29 10.75 -19.48 4.81
CA LEU A 29 10.84 -18.06 5.16
C LEU A 29 11.01 -17.87 6.68
N ARG A 30 10.20 -18.55 7.50
CA ARG A 30 10.32 -18.53 8.96
C ARG A 30 11.70 -18.98 9.46
N ARG A 31 12.23 -20.08 8.92
CA ARG A 31 13.56 -20.59 9.31
C ARG A 31 14.68 -19.62 8.93
N ALA A 32 14.57 -19.00 7.76
CA ALA A 32 15.54 -18.02 7.31
C ALA A 32 15.54 -16.77 8.19
N GLU A 33 14.36 -16.27 8.50
CA GLU A 33 14.19 -15.12 9.39
C GLU A 33 14.72 -15.40 10.80
N ARG A 34 14.37 -16.55 11.38
CA ARG A 34 14.89 -16.99 12.69
C ARG A 34 16.41 -17.14 12.68
N THR A 35 16.99 -17.66 11.60
CA THR A 35 18.44 -17.79 11.44
C THR A 35 19.10 -16.41 11.38
N ARG A 36 18.50 -15.46 10.66
CA ARG A 36 18.97 -14.07 10.61
C ARG A 36 18.93 -13.43 12.00
N GLN A 37 17.82 -13.55 12.72
CA GLN A 37 17.68 -13.07 14.10
C GLN A 37 18.73 -13.70 15.03
N LEU A 38 18.94 -15.01 14.93
CA LEU A 38 19.98 -15.71 15.70
C LEU A 38 21.39 -15.22 15.41
N LEU A 39 21.68 -14.90 14.15
CA LEU A 39 22.98 -14.34 13.77
C LEU A 39 23.13 -12.92 14.32
N PHE A 40 22.10 -12.07 14.21
CA PHE A 40 22.10 -10.75 14.83
C PHE A 40 22.29 -10.84 16.35
N LEU A 41 21.53 -11.71 17.01
CA LEU A 41 21.66 -11.97 18.44
C LEU A 41 23.04 -12.49 18.80
N ARG A 42 23.58 -13.45 18.06
CA ARG A 42 24.94 -13.96 18.29
C ARG A 42 25.98 -12.85 18.17
N GLN A 43 25.83 -11.93 17.20
CA GLN A 43 26.73 -10.79 17.09
C GLN A 43 26.54 -9.80 18.24
N ALA A 44 25.30 -9.55 18.68
CA ALA A 44 25.01 -8.69 19.82
C ALA A 44 25.53 -9.29 21.15
N LEU A 45 25.33 -10.60 21.35
CA LEU A 45 25.77 -11.39 22.51
C LEU A 45 27.29 -11.57 22.57
N ARG A 46 28.02 -11.46 21.46
CA ARG A 46 29.50 -11.41 21.49
C ARG A 46 30.05 -10.23 22.28
N GLY A 47 29.20 -9.26 22.66
CA GLY A 47 29.55 -8.23 23.63
C GLY A 47 28.86 -8.36 24.99
N VAL A 48 27.98 -9.35 25.24
CA VAL A 48 27.18 -9.52 26.49
C VAL A 48 27.62 -10.77 27.24
N SER A 49 27.89 -10.64 28.54
CA SER A 49 28.05 -11.78 29.43
C SER A 49 26.68 -12.26 29.91
N GLY A 50 26.17 -13.37 29.37
CA GLY A 50 24.96 -14.03 29.88
C GLY A 50 24.17 -14.84 28.83
N ASP A 51 23.48 -15.88 29.30
CA ASP A 51 22.64 -16.77 28.47
C ASP A 51 21.19 -16.23 28.43
N PRO A 52 20.65 -15.79 27.28
CA PRO A 52 19.32 -15.18 27.23
C PRO A 52 18.19 -16.23 27.29
N GLY A 53 17.50 -16.28 28.44
CA GLY A 53 16.43 -17.24 28.73
C GLY A 53 15.04 -16.97 28.15
N TRP A 54 14.90 -16.30 27.00
CA TRP A 54 13.59 -15.85 26.46
C TRP A 54 13.17 -16.49 25.12
N TYR A 55 13.83 -17.59 24.73
CA TYR A 55 13.81 -18.10 23.36
C TYR A 55 12.54 -18.92 23.00
N ALA A 56 11.47 -18.26 22.53
CA ALA A 56 10.33 -18.94 21.89
C ALA A 56 9.56 -18.01 20.91
N ASP A 57 9.82 -18.13 19.60
CA ASP A 57 8.99 -17.71 18.45
C ASP A 57 8.20 -16.37 18.51
N ASP A 58 8.65 -15.37 19.31
CA ASP A 58 8.02 -14.06 19.45
C ASP A 58 8.68 -13.00 18.54
N PRO A 59 7.98 -12.42 17.56
CA PRO A 59 8.53 -11.40 16.65
C PRO A 59 9.13 -10.17 17.32
N MET A 60 8.62 -9.76 18.50
CA MET A 60 9.13 -8.58 19.22
C MET A 60 10.55 -8.83 19.73
N THR A 61 10.93 -10.09 19.88
CA THR A 61 12.28 -10.52 20.23
C THR A 61 13.32 -10.12 19.19
N GLY A 62 13.00 -10.24 17.89
CA GLY A 62 13.88 -9.80 16.81
C GLY A 62 14.12 -8.29 16.86
N LEU A 63 13.08 -7.53 17.22
CA LEU A 63 13.16 -6.08 17.41
C LEU A 63 14.01 -5.71 18.63
N TRP A 64 13.84 -6.43 19.75
CA TRP A 64 14.69 -6.30 20.93
C TRP A 64 16.16 -6.62 20.63
N ALA A 65 16.42 -7.69 19.87
CA ALA A 65 17.76 -8.12 19.48
C ALA A 65 18.56 -7.06 18.70
N ALA A 66 17.86 -6.20 17.96
CA ALA A 66 18.45 -5.16 17.15
C ALA A 66 18.83 -3.89 17.95
N LEU A 67 18.54 -3.84 19.26
CA LEU A 67 18.80 -2.66 20.10
C LEU A 67 20.19 -2.69 20.76
N PRO A 68 20.89 -1.55 20.84
CA PRO A 68 22.19 -1.45 21.51
C PRO A 68 22.10 -1.46 23.04
N GLU A 69 20.97 -1.09 23.64
CA GLU A 69 20.77 -1.06 25.09
C GLU A 69 20.09 -2.34 25.60
N ARG A 70 20.78 -3.01 26.52
CA ARG A 70 20.46 -4.37 26.98
C ARG A 70 19.54 -4.32 28.19
N GLY A 71 18.26 -4.59 27.98
CA GLY A 71 17.28 -4.86 29.03
C GLY A 71 17.20 -6.36 29.37
N THR A 72 16.97 -6.69 30.64
CA THR A 72 16.96 -8.07 31.18
C THR A 72 15.60 -8.78 31.15
N ARG A 73 14.61 -8.27 30.42
CA ARG A 73 13.30 -8.94 30.28
C ARG A 73 12.94 -9.14 28.82
N GLY A 74 12.63 -10.39 28.46
CA GLY A 74 12.03 -10.73 27.18
C GLY A 74 10.57 -10.28 27.09
N PRO A 75 9.96 -10.34 25.89
CA PRO A 75 8.60 -9.88 25.66
C PRO A 75 7.59 -10.64 26.53
N CYS A 76 6.69 -9.90 27.18
CA CYS A 76 5.54 -10.40 27.93
C CYS A 76 4.37 -9.44 27.69
N GLY A 77 3.27 -9.93 27.11
CA GLY A 77 2.06 -9.14 26.87
C GLY A 77 0.85 -9.82 27.49
N PRO A 78 -0.08 -9.09 28.13
CA PRO A 78 -1.15 -9.68 28.93
C PRO A 78 -2.29 -10.31 28.11
N HIS A 79 -2.37 -10.04 26.80
CA HIS A 79 -3.56 -10.32 26.02
C HIS A 79 -3.27 -11.31 24.88
N VAL A 80 -3.52 -12.60 25.14
CA VAL A 80 -3.52 -13.63 24.10
C VAL A 80 -4.95 -13.84 23.61
N LEU A 81 -5.18 -13.57 22.33
CA LEU A 81 -6.44 -13.84 21.66
C LEU A 81 -6.31 -15.13 20.86
N THR A 82 -7.34 -15.97 20.92
CA THR A 82 -7.41 -17.22 20.16
C THR A 82 -8.77 -17.34 19.51
N SER A 83 -8.78 -17.40 18.19
CA SER A 83 -9.96 -17.60 17.36
C SER A 83 -9.87 -18.96 16.68
N ARG A 84 -10.97 -19.74 16.74
CA ARG A 84 -11.05 -21.09 16.16
C ARG A 84 -12.25 -21.18 15.24
N CYS A 85 -12.06 -21.71 14.04
CA CYS A 85 -13.14 -21.91 13.07
C CYS A 85 -12.76 -23.05 12.13
N ALA A 86 -13.69 -23.97 11.85
CA ALA A 86 -13.56 -25.09 10.90
C ALA A 86 -12.17 -25.79 10.89
N GLY A 87 -11.64 -26.11 12.07
CA GLY A 87 -10.35 -26.80 12.24
C GLY A 87 -9.10 -25.92 12.11
N LEU A 88 -9.24 -24.63 11.82
CA LEU A 88 -8.13 -23.66 11.81
C LEU A 88 -8.15 -22.79 13.07
N THR A 89 -6.96 -22.55 13.63
CA THR A 89 -6.76 -21.72 14.82
C THR A 89 -5.81 -20.57 14.51
N LEU A 90 -6.20 -19.37 14.91
CA LEU A 90 -5.33 -18.20 14.94
C LEU A 90 -5.12 -17.80 16.39
N THR A 91 -3.86 -17.76 16.82
CA THR A 91 -3.47 -17.26 18.14
C THR A 91 -2.56 -16.06 17.94
N VAL A 92 -2.96 -14.91 18.48
CA VAL A 92 -2.22 -13.65 18.39
C VAL A 92 -2.12 -12.99 19.76
N ARG A 93 -0.99 -12.33 19.99
CA ARG A 93 -0.78 -11.49 21.16
C ARG A 93 -1.12 -10.05 20.80
N LEU A 94 -2.02 -9.41 21.55
CA LEU A 94 -2.12 -7.95 21.53
C LEU A 94 -1.02 -7.41 22.43
N GLU A 95 -0.12 -6.63 21.84
CA GLU A 95 1.05 -6.07 22.51
C GLU A 95 0.83 -4.58 22.76
N ASP A 96 0.45 -4.25 24.00
CA ASP A 96 0.13 -2.91 24.46
C ASP A 96 1.03 -2.41 25.61
N THR A 97 2.09 -3.16 25.94
CA THR A 97 2.97 -2.90 27.09
C THR A 97 4.45 -2.71 26.73
N ASP A 98 4.97 -3.43 25.74
CA ASP A 98 6.39 -3.47 25.44
C ASP A 98 6.92 -2.10 24.95
N PRO A 99 7.99 -1.54 25.53
CA PRO A 99 8.59 -0.28 25.09
C PRO A 99 9.02 -0.27 23.61
N VAL A 100 9.42 -1.41 23.05
CA VAL A 100 9.95 -1.48 21.68
C VAL A 100 8.87 -1.38 20.60
N ARG A 101 7.59 -1.41 20.98
CA ARG A 101 6.44 -1.17 20.07
C ARG A 101 6.59 0.11 19.25
N SER A 102 7.16 1.15 19.86
CA SER A 102 7.40 2.44 19.22
C SER A 102 8.34 2.37 17.99
N ARG A 103 9.14 1.31 17.88
CA ARG A 103 10.06 1.08 16.75
C ARG A 103 9.39 0.51 15.50
N LEU A 104 8.10 0.15 15.56
CA LEU A 104 7.32 -0.25 14.38
C LEU A 104 6.93 0.93 13.47
N GLY A 105 7.39 2.15 13.77
CA GLY A 105 7.21 3.33 12.90
C GLY A 105 5.84 3.99 12.98
N LEU A 106 5.03 3.62 13.98
CA LEU A 106 3.74 4.20 14.32
C LEU A 106 3.66 4.43 15.84
N THR A 107 2.91 5.44 16.26
CA THR A 107 2.76 5.80 17.68
C THR A 107 1.87 4.79 18.40
N PRO A 108 2.39 3.98 19.34
CA PRO A 108 1.58 2.98 20.04
C PRO A 108 0.48 3.62 20.90
N THR A 109 -0.59 2.87 21.16
CA THR A 109 -1.56 3.26 22.19
C THR A 109 -0.95 3.13 23.59
N PRO A 110 -1.52 3.82 24.59
CA PRO A 110 -1.42 3.39 25.99
C PRO A 110 -1.92 1.94 26.17
N ALA A 111 -1.75 1.39 27.37
CA ALA A 111 -2.32 0.10 27.73
C ALA A 111 -3.84 0.09 27.48
N LEU A 112 -4.34 -1.00 26.92
CA LEU A 112 -5.73 -1.13 26.52
C LEU A 112 -6.63 -1.34 27.75
N SER A 113 -7.81 -0.74 27.71
CA SER A 113 -8.89 -1.06 28.64
C SER A 113 -9.50 -2.44 28.34
N PRO A 114 -10.16 -3.08 29.31
CA PRO A 114 -10.87 -4.35 29.07
C PRO A 114 -11.90 -4.28 27.93
N ALA A 115 -12.55 -3.13 27.74
CA ALA A 115 -13.52 -2.92 26.67
C ALA A 115 -12.85 -2.90 25.29
N GLU A 116 -11.69 -2.25 25.17
CA GLU A 116 -10.92 -2.23 23.92
C GLU A 116 -10.41 -3.64 23.56
N VAL A 117 -9.91 -4.39 24.55
CA VAL A 117 -9.49 -5.79 24.33
C VAL A 117 -10.68 -6.66 23.88
N ALA A 118 -11.86 -6.47 24.48
CA ALA A 118 -13.07 -7.17 24.07
C ALA A 118 -13.51 -6.82 22.64
N HIS A 119 -13.37 -5.56 22.23
CA HIS A 119 -13.62 -5.11 20.85
C HIS A 119 -12.69 -5.79 19.85
N TRP A 120 -11.38 -5.81 20.14
CA TRP A 120 -10.40 -6.53 19.33
C TRP A 120 -10.73 -8.01 19.20
N ARG A 121 -11.06 -8.67 20.31
CA ARG A 121 -11.45 -10.09 20.32
C ARG A 121 -12.66 -10.36 19.45
N THR A 122 -13.71 -9.55 19.61
CA THR A 122 -14.95 -9.67 18.83
C THR A 122 -14.70 -9.46 17.34
N CYS A 123 -13.90 -8.45 16.98
CA CYS A 123 -13.53 -8.22 15.60
C CYS A 123 -12.71 -9.38 15.04
N LEU A 124 -11.74 -9.90 15.80
CA LEU A 124 -10.88 -11.00 15.38
C LEU A 124 -11.67 -12.30 15.16
N ASP A 125 -12.55 -12.67 16.09
CA ASP A 125 -13.37 -13.89 15.97
C ASP A 125 -14.27 -13.86 14.72
N ARG A 126 -14.89 -12.71 14.47
CA ARG A 126 -15.76 -12.50 13.29
C ARG A 126 -14.96 -12.44 11.99
N ALA A 127 -13.83 -11.73 11.98
CA ALA A 127 -12.92 -11.67 10.84
C ALA A 127 -12.37 -13.07 10.50
N TRP A 128 -11.96 -13.83 11.52
CA TRP A 128 -11.43 -15.18 11.37
C TRP A 128 -12.47 -16.14 10.78
N THR A 129 -13.72 -16.05 11.24
CA THR A 129 -14.82 -16.85 10.69
C THR A 129 -15.01 -16.59 9.19
N VAL A 130 -15.01 -15.32 8.78
CA VAL A 130 -15.10 -14.94 7.36
C VAL A 130 -13.91 -15.48 6.56
N LEU A 131 -12.70 -15.29 7.07
CA LEU A 131 -11.46 -15.71 6.40
C LEU A 131 -11.42 -17.23 6.24
N VAL A 132 -11.76 -18.01 7.27
CA VAL A 132 -11.71 -19.47 7.19
C VAL A 132 -12.76 -20.02 6.23
N HIS A 133 -13.99 -19.51 6.24
CA HIS A 133 -15.05 -20.04 5.40
C HIS A 133 -14.94 -19.62 3.93
N ARG A 134 -14.47 -18.40 3.65
CA ARG A 134 -14.49 -17.83 2.29
C ARG A 134 -13.11 -17.60 1.68
N HIS A 135 -12.07 -17.53 2.50
CA HIS A 135 -10.70 -17.18 2.10
C HIS A 135 -9.66 -18.14 2.70
N ARG A 136 -9.99 -19.43 2.77
CA ARG A 136 -9.23 -20.43 3.55
C ARG A 136 -7.72 -20.44 3.29
N PRO A 137 -7.21 -20.37 2.04
CA PRO A 137 -5.75 -20.30 1.81
C PRO A 137 -5.08 -19.06 2.43
N ALA A 138 -5.80 -17.94 2.46
CA ALA A 138 -5.32 -16.71 3.08
C ALA A 138 -5.35 -16.82 4.62
N ALA A 139 -6.39 -17.45 5.17
CA ALA A 139 -6.45 -17.78 6.60
C ALA A 139 -5.29 -18.69 7.03
N GLU A 140 -4.99 -19.74 6.26
CA GLU A 140 -3.85 -20.64 6.51
C GLU A 140 -2.52 -19.87 6.49
N THR A 141 -2.32 -19.00 5.50
CA THR A 141 -1.14 -18.11 5.43
C THR A 141 -1.04 -17.22 6.67
N MET A 142 -2.16 -16.60 7.08
CA MET A 142 -2.22 -15.73 8.24
C MET A 142 -1.92 -16.48 9.55
N ALA A 143 -2.52 -17.64 9.78
CA ALA A 143 -2.20 -18.48 10.95
C ALA A 143 -0.73 -18.91 10.97
N ALA A 144 -0.12 -19.11 9.80
CA ALA A 144 1.27 -19.48 9.71
C ALA A 144 2.23 -18.31 10.01
N VAL A 145 1.82 -17.05 9.77
CA VAL A 145 2.69 -15.86 9.84
C VAL A 145 2.39 -14.97 11.04
N LEU A 146 1.14 -14.57 11.25
CA LEU A 146 0.75 -13.57 12.25
C LEU A 146 0.92 -14.11 13.67
N ARG A 147 1.58 -13.34 14.53
CA ARG A 147 1.83 -13.69 15.94
C ARG A 147 1.49 -12.54 16.88
N VAL A 148 1.76 -11.30 16.47
CA VAL A 148 1.63 -10.12 17.32
C VAL A 148 0.87 -9.02 16.58
N ILE A 149 -0.08 -8.40 17.27
CA ILE A 149 -0.71 -7.16 16.85
C ILE A 149 -0.32 -6.09 17.87
N VAL A 150 0.29 -5.01 17.41
CA VAL A 150 0.62 -3.82 18.20
C VAL A 150 -0.44 -2.76 17.93
N PRO A 151 -1.35 -2.47 18.87
CA PRO A 151 -2.32 -1.40 18.72
C PRO A 151 -1.62 -0.04 18.66
N VAL A 152 -2.01 0.78 17.68
CA VAL A 152 -1.47 2.14 17.51
C VAL A 152 -2.58 3.19 17.52
N ARG A 153 -2.19 4.43 17.80
CA ARG A 153 -3.11 5.56 17.74
C ARG A 153 -3.61 5.72 16.29
N PRO A 154 -4.92 5.97 16.08
CA PRO A 154 -5.41 6.29 14.76
C PRO A 154 -4.78 7.59 14.26
N ASP A 155 -4.63 7.72 12.95
CA ASP A 155 -4.30 8.99 12.32
C ASP A 155 -5.62 9.72 12.01
N PRO A 156 -5.86 10.93 12.52
CA PRO A 156 -7.09 11.68 12.23
C PRO A 156 -7.33 11.92 10.73
N SER A 157 -6.27 11.86 9.91
CA SER A 157 -6.33 12.05 8.46
C SER A 157 -6.55 10.77 7.65
N ALA A 158 -6.64 9.61 8.29
CA ALA A 158 -6.85 8.31 7.63
C ALA A 158 -7.94 7.48 8.33
N GLU A 159 -8.79 6.80 7.54
CA GLU A 159 -9.84 5.91 8.07
C GLU A 159 -9.30 4.63 8.75
N GLY A 160 -7.98 4.44 8.74
CA GLY A 160 -7.24 3.37 9.43
C GLY A 160 -5.77 3.45 9.04
N ILE A 161 -4.88 3.17 9.99
CA ILE A 161 -3.44 3.11 9.72
C ILE A 161 -2.86 1.77 10.18
N SER A 162 -1.93 1.27 9.40
CA SER A 162 -1.16 0.09 9.73
C SER A 162 0.25 0.17 9.17
N ALA A 163 1.15 -0.58 9.79
CA ALA A 163 2.53 -0.74 9.36
C ALA A 163 3.05 -2.11 9.80
N THR A 164 3.85 -2.72 8.94
CA THR A 164 4.61 -3.93 9.23
C THR A 164 6.09 -3.60 9.24
N SER A 165 6.82 -4.14 10.21
CA SER A 165 8.28 -4.01 10.27
C SER A 165 8.98 -5.13 9.52
N THR A 166 10.08 -4.79 8.84
CA THR A 166 11.03 -5.75 8.23
C THR A 166 11.84 -6.53 9.28
N GLU A 167 11.83 -6.08 10.53
CA GLU A 167 12.63 -6.63 11.64
C GLU A 167 11.81 -7.51 12.60
N ALA A 168 10.48 -7.52 12.47
CA ALA A 168 9.58 -8.28 13.33
C ALA A 168 8.58 -9.10 12.49
N PHE A 169 9.06 -10.19 11.88
CA PHE A 169 8.23 -11.04 11.03
C PHE A 169 7.02 -11.60 11.79
N GLY A 170 5.82 -11.30 11.30
CA GLY A 170 4.57 -11.71 11.97
C GLY A 170 4.09 -10.74 13.05
N ALA A 171 4.75 -9.59 13.24
CA ALA A 171 4.22 -8.46 13.99
C ALA A 171 3.58 -7.42 13.06
N VAL A 172 2.37 -6.98 13.43
CA VAL A 172 1.61 -5.98 12.71
C VAL A 172 1.26 -4.83 13.66
N ALA A 173 1.63 -3.60 13.32
CA ALA A 173 1.13 -2.42 14.00
C ALA A 173 -0.12 -1.91 13.28
N MET A 174 -1.25 -1.75 13.98
CA MET A 174 -2.46 -1.24 13.35
C MET A 174 -3.42 -0.56 14.34
N SER A 175 -4.14 0.44 13.85
CA SER A 175 -5.15 1.15 14.64
C SER A 175 -6.33 0.23 14.97
N SER A 176 -7.10 0.58 16.01
CA SER A 176 -8.34 -0.15 16.34
C SER A 176 -9.25 -0.26 15.10
N PRO A 177 -9.74 -1.47 14.76
CA PRO A 177 -10.51 -1.67 13.55
C PRO A 177 -11.92 -1.09 13.71
N ALA A 178 -12.43 -0.47 12.65
CA ALA A 178 -13.83 -0.02 12.59
C ALA A 178 -14.84 -1.19 12.65
N GLY A 179 -14.40 -2.40 12.28
CA GLY A 179 -15.20 -3.61 12.38
C GLY A 179 -14.47 -4.84 11.84
N PRO A 180 -15.12 -6.02 11.84
CA PRO A 180 -14.50 -7.29 11.44
C PRO A 180 -13.98 -7.31 10.00
N ASP A 181 -14.70 -6.69 9.06
CA ASP A 181 -14.29 -6.62 7.65
C ASP A 181 -13.00 -5.79 7.46
N ALA A 182 -12.95 -4.61 8.10
CA ALA A 182 -11.77 -3.76 8.10
C ALA A 182 -10.56 -4.46 8.75
N LEU A 183 -10.78 -5.20 9.84
CA LEU A 183 -9.74 -6.01 10.48
C LEU A 183 -9.24 -7.11 9.54
N ALA A 184 -10.14 -7.86 8.89
CA ALA A 184 -9.76 -8.93 7.97
C ALA A 184 -8.90 -8.40 6.82
N ALA A 185 -9.33 -7.32 6.16
CA ALA A 185 -8.58 -6.70 5.07
C ALA A 185 -7.22 -6.15 5.53
N GLY A 186 -7.17 -5.48 6.70
CA GLY A 186 -5.93 -4.97 7.28
C GLY A 186 -4.94 -6.06 7.64
N LEU A 187 -5.38 -7.13 8.32
CA LEU A 187 -4.50 -8.25 8.67
C LEU A 187 -3.99 -8.99 7.44
N LEU A 188 -4.80 -9.16 6.39
CA LEU A 188 -4.35 -9.71 5.11
C LEU A 188 -3.26 -8.85 4.47
N HIS A 189 -3.47 -7.54 4.42
CA HIS A 189 -2.51 -6.57 3.88
C HIS A 189 -1.15 -6.68 4.59
N GLU A 190 -1.17 -6.59 5.91
CA GLU A 190 0.05 -6.57 6.73
C GLU A 190 0.74 -7.95 6.79
N THR A 191 -0.02 -9.05 6.72
CA THR A 191 0.54 -10.39 6.58
C THR A 191 1.36 -10.52 5.29
N GLN A 192 0.87 -9.96 4.17
CA GLN A 192 1.61 -10.02 2.92
C GLN A 192 2.88 -9.15 2.94
N HIS A 193 2.87 -8.01 3.63
CA HIS A 193 4.10 -7.26 3.90
C HIS A 193 5.13 -8.13 4.64
N SER A 194 4.71 -8.85 5.69
CA SER A 194 5.60 -9.77 6.42
C SER A 194 6.19 -10.85 5.49
N VAL A 195 5.36 -11.47 4.64
CA VAL A 195 5.80 -12.50 3.69
C VAL A 195 6.79 -11.95 2.67
N LEU A 196 6.52 -10.78 2.09
CA LEU A 196 7.42 -10.18 1.11
C LEU A 196 8.75 -9.77 1.76
N ASN A 197 8.70 -9.17 2.95
CA ASN A 197 9.91 -8.79 3.68
C ASN A 197 10.78 -10.02 3.94
N ALA A 198 10.23 -11.12 4.43
CA ALA A 198 10.99 -12.36 4.61
C ALA A 198 11.51 -12.96 3.31
N THR A 199 10.78 -12.79 2.20
CA THR A 199 11.25 -13.22 0.87
C THR A 199 12.44 -12.38 0.42
N HIS A 200 12.38 -11.07 0.61
CA HIS A 200 13.47 -10.16 0.25
C HIS A 200 14.74 -10.37 1.07
N LEU A 201 14.63 -10.96 2.28
CA LEU A 201 15.80 -11.38 3.06
C LEU A 201 16.58 -12.55 2.44
N LEU A 202 15.94 -13.35 1.58
CA LEU A 202 16.61 -14.48 0.92
C LEU A 202 17.40 -14.03 -0.31
N PHE A 203 16.86 -13.07 -1.06
CA PHE A 203 17.48 -12.49 -2.26
C PHE A 203 16.79 -11.19 -2.63
N ASP A 204 17.51 -10.33 -3.34
CA ASP A 204 16.99 -9.06 -3.79
C ASP A 204 15.95 -9.24 -4.91
N LEU A 205 14.80 -8.58 -4.75
CA LEU A 205 13.75 -8.50 -5.77
C LEU A 205 13.85 -7.23 -6.62
N VAL A 206 14.61 -6.24 -6.15
CA VAL A 206 14.85 -4.99 -6.87
C VAL A 206 16.33 -4.68 -6.86
N GLU A 207 16.80 -4.02 -7.91
CA GLU A 207 18.14 -3.48 -7.98
C GLU A 207 18.28 -2.30 -7.00
N PRO A 208 19.43 -2.14 -6.33
CA PRO A 208 19.65 -1.02 -5.41
C PRO A 208 19.79 0.30 -6.17
N GLY A 209 19.35 1.40 -5.55
CA GLY A 209 19.63 2.76 -6.04
C GLY A 209 18.77 3.26 -7.22
N GLY A 210 17.72 2.54 -7.60
CA GLY A 210 16.77 3.01 -8.61
C GLY A 210 16.01 4.29 -8.19
N PRO A 211 15.55 5.13 -9.14
CA PRO A 211 14.82 6.34 -8.83
C PRO A 211 13.48 6.03 -8.15
N ALA A 212 13.02 6.94 -7.28
CA ALA A 212 11.68 6.86 -6.74
C ALA A 212 10.64 7.23 -7.81
N GLY A 213 9.42 6.70 -7.72
CA GLY A 213 8.37 6.91 -8.71
C GLY A 213 6.96 6.88 -8.14
N TYR A 214 5.98 6.85 -9.04
CA TYR A 214 4.57 6.82 -8.70
C TYR A 214 4.15 5.53 -7.98
N SER A 215 3.29 5.67 -6.98
CA SER A 215 2.69 4.58 -6.22
C SER A 215 1.21 4.87 -5.98
N PRO A 216 0.25 4.00 -6.35
CA PRO A 216 -1.19 4.32 -6.28
C PRO A 216 -1.81 4.28 -4.87
N TRP A 217 -1.01 4.02 -3.82
CA TRP A 217 -1.47 3.97 -2.42
C TRP A 217 -0.78 4.99 -1.50
N ARG A 218 0.13 5.83 -2.02
CA ARG A 218 0.84 6.85 -1.25
C ARG A 218 1.06 8.11 -2.08
N ASP A 219 1.01 9.26 -1.41
CA ASP A 219 1.19 10.56 -2.06
C ASP A 219 2.69 10.96 -2.19
N ASP A 220 3.63 10.28 -1.50
CA ASP A 220 5.08 10.47 -1.70
C ASP A 220 5.66 9.56 -2.80
N PRO A 221 6.74 9.97 -3.49
CA PRO A 221 7.47 9.11 -4.42
C PRO A 221 8.09 7.91 -3.70
N ARG A 222 7.99 6.73 -4.32
CA ARG A 222 8.41 5.46 -3.70
C ARG A 222 9.51 4.79 -4.50
N PRO A 223 10.56 4.22 -3.87
CA PRO A 223 11.50 3.36 -4.56
C PRO A 223 10.79 2.12 -5.11
N ALA A 224 11.38 1.44 -6.10
CA ALA A 224 10.79 0.26 -6.75
C ALA A 224 10.35 -0.82 -5.73
N PHE A 225 11.16 -1.10 -4.70
CA PHE A 225 10.76 -2.04 -3.63
C PHE A 225 9.51 -1.56 -2.90
N GLY A 226 9.41 -0.25 -2.64
CA GLY A 226 8.24 0.35 -2.03
C GLY A 226 6.99 0.25 -2.89
N VAL A 227 7.13 0.25 -4.22
CA VAL A 227 6.04 0.01 -5.16
C VAL A 227 5.65 -1.49 -5.16
N LEU A 228 6.63 -2.39 -5.21
CA LEU A 228 6.38 -3.83 -5.15
C LEU A 228 5.69 -4.25 -3.83
N HIS A 229 6.14 -3.66 -2.72
CA HIS A 229 5.64 -3.92 -1.38
C HIS A 229 4.14 -3.64 -1.25
N GLY A 230 3.67 -2.50 -1.77
CA GLY A 230 2.25 -2.18 -1.79
C GLY A 230 1.47 -3.02 -2.78
N ALA A 231 1.99 -3.26 -4.00
CA ALA A 231 1.32 -4.08 -4.99
C ALA A 231 1.02 -5.49 -4.47
N TYR A 232 1.99 -6.10 -3.78
CA TYR A 232 1.85 -7.43 -3.20
C TYR A 232 0.82 -7.49 -2.08
N ALA A 233 0.76 -6.49 -1.20
CA ALA A 233 -0.25 -6.43 -0.15
C ALA A 233 -1.66 -6.14 -0.68
N TYR A 234 -1.79 -5.20 -1.62
CA TYR A 234 -3.07 -4.92 -2.26
C TYR A 234 -3.55 -6.06 -3.17
N LEU A 235 -2.69 -6.97 -3.65
CA LEU A 235 -3.14 -8.19 -4.30
C LEU A 235 -4.04 -9.03 -3.37
N ALA A 236 -3.63 -9.22 -2.11
CA ALA A 236 -4.44 -9.96 -1.13
C ALA A 236 -5.75 -9.24 -0.79
N VAL A 237 -5.70 -7.90 -0.64
CA VAL A 237 -6.92 -7.10 -0.42
C VAL A 237 -7.86 -7.21 -1.62
N THR A 238 -7.34 -7.11 -2.85
CA THR A 238 -8.13 -7.23 -4.08
C THR A 238 -8.83 -8.58 -4.16
N ARG A 239 -8.11 -9.68 -3.88
CA ARG A 239 -8.68 -11.02 -3.82
C ARG A 239 -9.78 -11.16 -2.77
N PHE A 240 -9.56 -10.59 -1.59
CA PHE A 240 -10.56 -10.57 -0.52
C PHE A 240 -11.83 -9.85 -0.99
N ARG A 241 -11.69 -8.61 -1.48
CA ARG A 241 -12.80 -7.77 -1.96
C ARG A 241 -13.57 -8.39 -3.12
N ARG A 242 -12.88 -9.10 -4.02
CA ARG A 242 -13.48 -9.85 -5.13
C ARG A 242 -14.56 -10.85 -4.68
N SER A 243 -14.39 -11.47 -3.51
CA SER A 243 -15.29 -12.53 -3.02
C SER A 243 -16.25 -12.06 -1.92
N GLU A 244 -16.15 -10.80 -1.52
CA GLU A 244 -17.06 -10.21 -0.54
C GLU A 244 -18.27 -9.56 -1.23
N PRO A 245 -19.49 -9.70 -0.67
CA PRO A 245 -20.69 -9.13 -1.28
C PRO A 245 -20.79 -7.61 -1.04
N GLY A 246 -21.59 -6.95 -1.88
CA GLY A 246 -22.00 -5.56 -1.70
C GLY A 246 -21.19 -4.55 -2.52
N ARG A 247 -21.80 -3.37 -2.75
CA ARG A 247 -21.23 -2.30 -3.59
C ARG A 247 -19.89 -1.79 -3.07
N ALA A 248 -19.71 -1.69 -1.76
CA ALA A 248 -18.45 -1.28 -1.14
C ALA A 248 -17.28 -2.23 -1.47
N ALA A 249 -17.53 -3.55 -1.39
CA ALA A 249 -16.54 -4.55 -1.77
C ALA A 249 -16.24 -4.51 -3.28
N ALA A 250 -17.28 -4.38 -4.11
CA ALA A 250 -17.14 -4.25 -5.56
C ALA A 250 -16.33 -3.00 -5.97
N PHE A 251 -16.54 -1.87 -5.28
CA PHE A 251 -15.77 -0.64 -5.50
C PHE A 251 -14.29 -0.82 -5.18
N GLU A 252 -13.97 -1.35 -4.00
CA GLU A 252 -12.57 -1.59 -3.61
C GLU A 252 -11.92 -2.64 -4.51
N PHE A 253 -12.64 -3.69 -4.95
CA PHE A 253 -12.15 -4.66 -5.93
C PHE A 253 -11.80 -3.99 -7.27
N ALA A 254 -12.74 -3.22 -7.85
CA ALA A 254 -12.55 -2.54 -9.12
C ALA A 254 -11.39 -1.54 -9.08
N ARG A 255 -11.27 -0.80 -7.96
CA ARG A 255 -10.19 0.17 -7.75
C ARG A 255 -8.83 -0.53 -7.67
N TRP A 256 -8.70 -1.53 -6.80
CA TRP A 256 -7.39 -2.12 -6.51
C TRP A 256 -6.91 -3.06 -7.61
N ARG A 257 -7.78 -3.79 -8.33
CA ARG A 257 -7.32 -4.64 -9.44
C ARG A 257 -6.59 -3.85 -10.52
N SER A 258 -7.11 -2.67 -10.88
CA SER A 258 -6.49 -1.77 -11.87
C SER A 258 -5.19 -1.16 -11.33
N ALA A 259 -5.21 -0.67 -10.09
CA ALA A 259 -4.03 -0.08 -9.46
C ALA A 259 -2.87 -1.07 -9.30
N VAL A 260 -3.14 -2.29 -8.86
CA VAL A 260 -2.14 -3.36 -8.68
C VAL A 260 -1.59 -3.80 -10.04
N ALA A 261 -2.45 -4.02 -11.04
CA ALA A 261 -2.02 -4.37 -12.39
C ALA A 261 -1.12 -3.28 -13.01
N GLY A 262 -1.52 -2.00 -12.89
CA GLY A 262 -0.74 -0.87 -13.38
C GLY A 262 0.62 -0.73 -12.69
N ALA A 263 0.67 -0.88 -11.35
CA ALA A 263 1.92 -0.82 -10.60
C ALA A 263 2.88 -1.96 -10.96
N ALA A 264 2.38 -3.19 -11.08
CA ALA A 264 3.19 -4.34 -11.44
C ALA A 264 3.69 -4.28 -12.89
N ALA A 265 2.85 -3.83 -13.83
CA ALA A 265 3.27 -3.59 -15.21
C ALA A 265 4.34 -2.48 -15.29
N GLY A 266 4.18 -1.40 -14.51
CA GLY A 266 5.17 -0.32 -14.42
C GLY A 266 6.53 -0.82 -13.92
N LEU A 267 6.56 -1.64 -12.87
CA LEU A 267 7.79 -2.24 -12.34
C LEU A 267 8.49 -3.14 -13.37
N LEU A 268 7.75 -3.93 -14.14
CA LEU A 268 8.32 -4.78 -15.18
C LEU A 268 8.90 -3.97 -16.35
N ALA A 269 8.36 -2.78 -16.61
CA ALA A 269 8.83 -1.89 -17.67
C ALA A 269 9.99 -0.98 -17.25
N GLY A 270 10.13 -0.68 -15.95
CA GLY A 270 11.09 0.31 -15.44
C GLY A 270 12.54 -0.19 -15.34
N GLY A 271 12.77 -1.51 -15.39
CA GLY A 271 14.11 -2.10 -15.39
C GLY A 271 14.79 -2.15 -14.01
N GLU A 272 14.09 -1.82 -12.93
CA GLU A 272 14.64 -1.83 -11.57
C GLU A 272 14.48 -3.19 -10.86
N LEU A 273 13.99 -4.22 -11.54
CA LEU A 273 13.80 -5.57 -10.98
C LEU A 273 15.00 -6.47 -11.27
N THR A 274 15.45 -7.21 -10.26
CA THR A 274 16.39 -8.33 -10.47
C THR A 274 15.71 -9.44 -11.28
N PRO A 275 16.44 -10.45 -11.80
CA PRO A 275 15.82 -11.60 -12.46
C PRO A 275 14.79 -12.35 -11.58
N ALA A 276 15.02 -12.41 -10.26
CA ALA A 276 14.05 -12.99 -9.32
C ALA A 276 12.83 -12.07 -9.14
N GLY A 277 13.05 -10.75 -9.07
CA GLY A 277 12.01 -9.73 -9.07
C GLY A 277 11.11 -9.78 -10.29
N VAL A 278 11.67 -9.97 -11.48
CA VAL A 278 10.91 -10.12 -12.73
C VAL A 278 9.98 -11.34 -12.64
N ARG A 279 10.48 -12.50 -12.19
CA ARG A 279 9.64 -13.71 -12.02
C ARG A 279 8.53 -13.50 -11.00
N PHE A 280 8.86 -12.91 -9.85
CA PHE A 280 7.91 -12.63 -8.78
C PHE A 280 6.80 -11.67 -9.24
N THR A 281 7.18 -10.52 -9.81
CA THR A 281 6.26 -9.48 -10.27
C THR A 281 5.43 -9.95 -11.48
N SER A 282 6.00 -10.79 -12.36
CA SER A 282 5.25 -11.41 -13.46
C SER A 282 4.14 -12.33 -12.96
N ALA A 283 4.41 -13.13 -11.91
CA ALA A 283 3.39 -13.98 -11.30
C ALA A 283 2.28 -13.15 -10.62
N LEU A 284 2.66 -12.08 -9.91
CA LEU A 284 1.72 -11.11 -9.32
C LEU A 284 0.83 -10.48 -10.41
N LEU A 285 1.44 -10.02 -11.50
CA LEU A 285 0.73 -9.38 -12.61
C LEU A 285 -0.21 -10.36 -13.32
N ALA A 286 0.25 -11.59 -13.58
CA ALA A 286 -0.57 -12.62 -14.21
C ALA A 286 -1.81 -12.94 -13.36
N GLU A 287 -1.63 -13.03 -12.04
CA GLU A 287 -2.72 -13.26 -11.10
C GLU A 287 -3.77 -12.14 -11.16
N VAL A 288 -3.37 -10.87 -10.98
CA VAL A 288 -4.34 -9.77 -10.96
C VAL A 288 -4.97 -9.50 -12.34
N ARG A 289 -4.23 -9.72 -13.44
CA ARG A 289 -4.75 -9.57 -14.80
C ARG A 289 -5.93 -10.49 -15.07
N SER A 290 -5.94 -11.69 -14.50
CA SER A 290 -7.06 -12.61 -14.62
C SER A 290 -8.38 -12.06 -14.05
N TRP A 291 -8.31 -11.01 -13.22
CA TRP A 291 -9.47 -10.35 -12.61
C TRP A 291 -9.85 -9.02 -13.28
N CYS A 292 -9.01 -8.49 -14.17
CA CYS A 292 -9.21 -7.16 -14.75
C CYS A 292 -10.49 -7.08 -15.61
N ASP A 293 -10.80 -8.16 -16.33
CA ASP A 293 -11.96 -8.23 -17.23
C ASP A 293 -13.24 -8.71 -16.52
N GLU A 294 -13.19 -9.00 -15.22
CA GLU A 294 -14.38 -9.40 -14.47
C GLU A 294 -15.39 -8.26 -14.41
N PRO A 295 -16.67 -8.50 -14.71
CA PRO A 295 -17.66 -7.44 -14.73
C PRO A 295 -17.92 -6.91 -13.32
N VAL A 296 -18.01 -5.59 -13.21
CA VAL A 296 -18.57 -4.89 -12.05
C VAL A 296 -19.63 -3.91 -12.56
N GLU A 297 -20.53 -3.50 -11.68
CA GLU A 297 -21.57 -2.54 -12.04
C GLU A 297 -20.95 -1.27 -12.69
N PRO A 298 -21.47 -0.76 -13.81
CA PRO A 298 -20.85 0.35 -14.55
C PRO A 298 -20.60 1.61 -13.71
N GLU A 299 -21.52 1.95 -12.82
CA GLU A 299 -21.34 3.09 -11.91
C GLU A 299 -20.17 2.86 -10.94
N ILE A 300 -20.07 1.66 -10.39
CA ILE A 300 -18.98 1.27 -9.48
C ILE A 300 -17.63 1.28 -10.21
N GLN A 301 -17.59 0.78 -11.47
CA GLN A 301 -16.39 0.86 -12.30
C GLN A 301 -15.98 2.32 -12.52
N ARG A 302 -16.91 3.19 -12.92
CA ARG A 302 -16.65 4.62 -13.13
C ARG A 302 -16.11 5.30 -11.87
N LEU A 303 -16.69 5.00 -10.71
CA LEU A 303 -16.25 5.55 -9.43
C LEU A 303 -14.84 5.05 -9.03
N ALA A 304 -14.54 3.77 -9.29
CA ALA A 304 -13.20 3.20 -9.08
C ALA A 304 -12.15 3.85 -10.00
N ASP A 305 -12.49 4.06 -11.27
CA ASP A 305 -11.62 4.74 -12.23
C ASP A 305 -11.39 6.20 -11.83
N LEU A 306 -12.44 6.89 -11.38
CA LEU A 306 -12.34 8.24 -10.83
C LEU A 306 -11.40 8.29 -9.62
N ALA A 307 -11.50 7.35 -8.68
CA ALA A 307 -10.63 7.30 -7.51
C ALA A 307 -9.14 7.10 -7.89
N ASN A 308 -8.87 6.25 -8.87
CA ASN A 308 -7.51 6.01 -9.37
C ASN A 308 -6.97 7.22 -10.15
N ALA A 309 -7.80 7.85 -10.99
CA ALA A 309 -7.44 9.07 -11.71
C ALA A 309 -7.16 10.24 -10.75
N ASP A 310 -8.00 10.41 -9.72
CA ASP A 310 -7.83 11.42 -8.66
C ASP A 310 -6.49 11.27 -7.96
N HIS A 311 -6.17 10.05 -7.53
CA HIS A 311 -4.87 9.77 -6.92
C HIS A 311 -3.71 10.11 -7.86
N ARG A 312 -3.78 9.70 -9.13
CA ARG A 312 -2.71 9.97 -10.10
C ARG A 312 -2.54 11.46 -10.34
N ALA A 313 -3.62 12.20 -10.55
CA ALA A 313 -3.59 13.64 -10.80
C ALA A 313 -2.99 14.41 -9.62
N ARG A 314 -3.47 14.16 -8.40
CA ARG A 314 -2.93 14.77 -7.16
C ARG A 314 -1.45 14.43 -6.96
N TRP A 315 -1.07 13.17 -7.15
CA TRP A 315 0.32 12.76 -7.02
C TRP A 315 1.23 13.50 -8.02
N ARG A 316 0.81 13.65 -9.28
CA ARG A 316 1.59 14.38 -10.28
C ARG A 316 1.73 15.86 -9.91
N LEU A 317 0.63 16.51 -9.56
CA LEU A 317 0.62 17.92 -9.16
C LEU A 317 1.44 18.20 -7.89
N ARG A 318 1.57 17.21 -7.01
CA ARG A 318 2.37 17.29 -5.79
C ARG A 318 3.86 17.07 -6.07
N ASN A 319 4.18 16.02 -6.83
CA ASN A 319 5.54 15.47 -6.88
C ASN A 319 6.31 15.82 -8.14
N LEU A 320 5.65 16.34 -9.18
CA LEU A 320 6.29 16.73 -10.42
C LEU A 320 6.27 18.24 -10.59
N THR A 321 7.40 18.75 -11.07
CA THR A 321 7.55 20.13 -11.55
C THR A 321 8.11 20.10 -12.98
N VAL A 322 8.12 21.26 -13.63
CA VAL A 322 8.81 21.47 -14.92
C VAL A 322 10.09 22.25 -14.64
N ALA A 323 11.20 21.85 -15.27
CA ALA A 323 12.47 22.55 -15.13
C ALA A 323 12.33 24.02 -15.62
N PRO A 324 13.04 25.00 -15.01
CA PRO A 324 12.98 26.39 -15.46
C PRO A 324 13.30 26.58 -16.94
N GLU A 325 14.27 25.81 -17.46
CA GLU A 325 14.69 25.85 -18.86
C GLU A 325 13.58 25.33 -19.78
N ASP A 326 12.91 24.26 -19.38
CA ASP A 326 11.76 23.71 -20.10
C ASP A 326 10.54 24.63 -20.06
N THR A 327 10.36 25.34 -18.96
CA THR A 327 9.34 26.39 -18.84
C THR A 327 9.62 27.54 -19.80
N ALA A 328 10.87 28.00 -19.89
CA ALA A 328 11.27 29.02 -20.85
C ALA A 328 11.08 28.55 -22.31
N ARG A 329 11.38 27.28 -22.61
CA ARG A 329 11.12 26.67 -23.93
C ARG A 329 9.63 26.65 -24.27
N LEU A 330 8.76 26.32 -23.30
CA LEU A 330 7.30 26.36 -23.49
C LEU A 330 6.82 27.78 -23.83
N VAL A 331 7.27 28.78 -23.07
CA VAL A 331 6.92 30.20 -23.29
C VAL A 331 7.37 30.67 -24.67
N ALA A 332 8.62 30.38 -25.04
CA ALA A 332 9.15 30.75 -26.35
C ALA A 332 8.38 30.08 -27.51
N ALA A 333 8.07 28.79 -27.38
CA ALA A 333 7.34 28.04 -28.40
C ALA A 333 5.91 28.58 -28.60
N TRP A 334 5.24 28.94 -27.49
CA TRP A 334 3.91 29.56 -27.51
C TRP A 334 3.92 30.92 -28.23
N HIS A 335 4.83 31.82 -27.86
CA HIS A 335 4.94 33.14 -28.49
C HIS A 335 5.32 33.07 -29.97
N ALA A 336 6.09 32.05 -30.37
CA ALA A 336 6.44 31.79 -31.76
C ALA A 336 5.29 31.14 -32.57
N GLY A 337 4.17 30.76 -31.95
CA GLY A 337 3.08 30.04 -32.61
C GLY A 337 3.46 28.63 -33.09
N SER A 338 4.50 28.05 -32.50
CA SER A 338 5.03 26.72 -32.85
C SER A 338 4.40 25.62 -31.99
N GLY A 339 4.56 24.36 -32.40
CA GLY A 339 4.10 23.21 -31.61
C GLY A 339 4.84 23.10 -30.26
N PRO A 340 4.24 22.47 -29.23
CA PRO A 340 4.90 22.37 -27.94
C PRO A 340 6.18 21.55 -28.01
N PRO A 341 7.24 21.92 -27.28
CA PRO A 341 8.40 21.07 -27.12
C PRO A 341 8.05 19.82 -26.28
N PRO A 342 8.74 18.68 -26.48
CA PRO A 342 8.63 17.54 -25.57
C PRO A 342 9.25 17.92 -24.22
N ILE A 343 8.39 18.07 -23.22
CA ILE A 343 8.77 18.32 -21.83
C ILE A 343 8.57 17.05 -21.02
N ALA A 344 9.39 16.81 -20.00
CA ALA A 344 9.13 15.78 -18.99
C ALA A 344 8.96 16.44 -17.62
N GLY A 345 8.04 15.91 -16.81
CA GLY A 345 7.97 16.31 -15.40
C GLY A 345 9.17 15.74 -14.64
N VAL A 346 9.80 16.56 -13.80
CA VAL A 346 10.90 16.14 -12.93
C VAL A 346 10.41 16.05 -11.49
N LEU A 347 10.91 15.06 -10.75
CA LEU A 347 10.55 14.89 -9.34
C LEU A 347 11.03 16.05 -8.50
N THR A 348 10.13 16.59 -7.68
CA THR A 348 10.48 17.58 -6.67
C THR A 348 11.26 16.92 -5.53
N THR A 349 12.36 17.52 -5.09
CA THR A 349 13.23 17.01 -4.01
C THR A 349 12.57 17.02 -2.63
N THR A 350 11.46 17.75 -2.47
CA THR A 350 10.76 17.95 -1.21
C THR A 350 9.49 17.13 -1.13
N SER A 351 9.56 15.91 -0.59
CA SER A 351 8.43 15.40 0.19
C SER A 351 8.87 14.32 1.18
N GLY A 352 8.66 14.61 2.46
CA GLY A 352 8.58 13.56 3.47
C GLY A 352 7.35 12.67 3.25
N ARG A 353 7.24 11.61 4.04
CA ARG A 353 6.12 10.65 4.04
C ARG A 353 4.76 11.36 3.98
N ALA A 354 3.90 10.96 3.03
CA ALA A 354 2.55 11.49 2.91
C ALA A 354 1.54 10.37 2.58
N LEU A 355 0.52 10.24 3.44
CA LEU A 355 -0.60 9.33 3.20
C LEU A 355 -1.53 9.92 2.14
N ALA A 356 -2.21 9.04 1.40
CA ALA A 356 -3.18 9.45 0.39
C ALA A 356 -4.36 10.18 1.05
N ASN A 357 -4.55 11.47 0.73
CA ASN A 357 -5.64 12.29 1.27
C ASN A 357 -6.49 12.89 0.14
N SER A 358 -7.49 12.13 -0.31
CA SER A 358 -8.41 12.58 -1.36
C SER A 358 -9.66 13.23 -0.75
N PRO A 359 -10.05 14.46 -1.17
CA PRO A 359 -11.33 15.03 -0.77
C PRO A 359 -12.53 14.31 -1.41
N ARG A 360 -12.30 13.58 -2.51
CA ARG A 360 -13.34 12.92 -3.30
C ARG A 360 -13.60 11.49 -2.84
N LEU A 361 -12.62 10.80 -2.25
CA LEU A 361 -12.78 9.41 -1.84
C LEU A 361 -13.91 9.21 -0.80
N PRO A 362 -14.08 10.06 0.22
CA PRO A 362 -15.23 9.97 1.13
C PRO A 362 -16.58 10.17 0.42
N LEU A 363 -16.65 11.06 -0.57
CA LEU A 363 -17.85 11.29 -1.39
C LEU A 363 -18.16 10.09 -2.28
N ILE A 364 -17.12 9.50 -2.89
CA ILE A 364 -17.26 8.26 -3.67
C ILE A 364 -17.83 7.15 -2.79
N ARG A 365 -17.28 6.96 -1.57
CA ARG A 365 -17.79 5.97 -0.61
C ARG A 365 -19.24 6.26 -0.21
N ALA A 366 -19.58 7.52 0.04
CA ALA A 366 -20.95 7.91 0.32
C ALA A 366 -21.91 7.53 -0.82
N MET A 367 -21.52 7.77 -2.07
CA MET A 367 -22.32 7.39 -3.24
C MET A 367 -22.41 5.86 -3.41
N VAL A 368 -21.33 5.13 -3.15
CA VAL A 368 -21.30 3.65 -3.16
C VAL A 368 -22.26 3.08 -2.11
N ASP A 369 -22.35 3.72 -0.94
CA ASP A 369 -23.28 3.40 0.15
C ASP A 369 -24.73 3.83 -0.14
N GLY A 370 -25.00 4.49 -1.27
CA GLY A 370 -26.34 5.00 -1.63
C GLY A 370 -26.75 6.28 -0.90
N ARG A 371 -25.79 7.02 -0.31
CA ARG A 371 -26.05 8.32 0.32
C ARG A 371 -26.06 9.43 -0.73
N GLU A 372 -26.99 10.37 -0.58
CA GLU A 372 -27.03 11.56 -1.42
C GLU A 372 -25.82 12.46 -1.14
N LEU A 373 -25.24 12.99 -2.23
CA LEU A 373 -24.14 13.95 -2.15
C LEU A 373 -24.72 15.36 -2.12
N GLY A 374 -24.13 16.22 -1.29
CA GLY A 374 -24.45 17.65 -1.27
C GLY A 374 -24.03 18.38 -2.56
N GLY A 375 -24.11 19.72 -2.52
CA GLY A 375 -23.60 20.56 -3.60
C GLY A 375 -22.07 20.64 -3.63
N GLY A 376 -21.52 21.29 -4.67
CA GLY A 376 -20.10 21.59 -4.81
C GLY A 376 -19.41 20.86 -5.97
N ALA A 377 -18.21 21.35 -6.33
CA ALA A 377 -17.46 20.87 -7.48
C ALA A 377 -17.10 19.37 -7.36
N ASP A 378 -16.62 18.94 -6.19
CA ASP A 378 -16.27 17.54 -5.94
C ASP A 378 -17.48 16.60 -5.96
N ALA A 379 -18.62 17.04 -5.43
CA ALA A 379 -19.85 16.27 -5.51
C ALA A 379 -20.37 16.17 -6.95
N ALA A 380 -20.29 17.24 -7.75
CA ALA A 380 -20.62 17.20 -9.18
C ALA A 380 -19.69 16.26 -9.96
N CYS A 381 -18.39 16.31 -9.70
CA CYS A 381 -17.39 15.40 -10.27
C CYS A 381 -17.72 13.93 -9.94
N VAL A 382 -18.00 13.62 -8.68
CA VAL A 382 -18.36 12.25 -8.26
C VAL A 382 -19.66 11.78 -8.89
N ARG A 383 -20.67 12.65 -9.03
CA ARG A 383 -21.92 12.35 -9.76
C ARG A 383 -21.73 12.12 -11.27
N GLY A 384 -20.58 12.50 -11.83
CA GLY A 384 -20.33 12.45 -13.28
C GLY A 384 -20.87 13.67 -14.04
N ASP A 385 -21.27 14.73 -13.34
CA ASP A 385 -21.68 16.01 -13.92
C ASP A 385 -20.43 16.85 -14.23
N HIS A 386 -19.70 16.45 -15.27
CA HIS A 386 -18.42 17.06 -15.63
C HIS A 386 -18.56 18.53 -16.05
N GLY A 387 -19.70 18.91 -16.65
CA GLY A 387 -19.97 20.30 -17.05
C GLY A 387 -20.10 21.23 -15.86
N ALA A 388 -20.89 20.84 -14.85
CA ALA A 388 -20.99 21.62 -13.61
C ALA A 388 -19.66 21.60 -12.84
N ALA A 389 -18.98 20.45 -12.79
CA ALA A 389 -17.71 20.30 -12.08
C ALA A 389 -16.60 21.19 -12.68
N VAL A 390 -16.40 21.18 -14.00
CA VAL A 390 -15.32 21.96 -14.65
C VAL A 390 -15.55 23.46 -14.47
N THR A 391 -16.81 23.90 -14.53
CA THR A 391 -17.19 25.31 -14.30
C THR A 391 -16.90 25.72 -12.85
N ALA A 392 -17.16 24.83 -11.90
CA ALA A 392 -16.96 25.09 -10.47
C ALA A 392 -15.50 24.98 -10.02
N TYR A 393 -14.66 24.19 -10.69
CA TYR A 393 -13.27 23.97 -10.25
C TYR A 393 -12.36 25.19 -10.41
N GLN A 394 -12.65 26.17 -11.26
CA GLN A 394 -11.84 27.38 -11.43
C GLN A 394 -10.31 27.10 -11.48
N ASN A 395 -9.54 27.47 -10.45
CA ASN A 395 -8.08 27.25 -10.34
C ASN A 395 -7.71 25.96 -9.59
N ASN A 396 -8.67 25.09 -9.33
CA ASN A 396 -8.44 23.82 -8.66
C ASN A 396 -7.91 22.77 -9.65
N TRP A 397 -6.59 22.73 -9.77
CA TRP A 397 -5.88 21.87 -10.72
C TRP A 397 -6.17 20.39 -10.56
N ASP A 398 -6.40 19.90 -9.34
CA ASP A 398 -6.63 18.48 -9.11
C ASP A 398 -8.01 18.03 -9.63
N GLY A 399 -9.03 18.87 -9.46
CA GLY A 399 -10.38 18.67 -10.01
C GLY A 399 -10.43 18.85 -11.52
N LEU A 400 -9.78 19.90 -12.05
CA LEU A 400 -9.66 20.11 -13.49
C LEU A 400 -9.00 18.93 -14.19
N ALA A 401 -7.96 18.34 -13.59
CA ALA A 401 -7.29 17.16 -14.14
C ALA A 401 -8.20 15.92 -14.26
N LEU A 402 -9.36 15.91 -13.62
CA LEU A 402 -10.31 14.78 -13.67
C LEU A 402 -11.39 14.98 -14.71
N VAL A 403 -11.97 16.18 -14.77
CA VAL A 403 -13.18 16.44 -15.56
C VAL A 403 -12.93 17.25 -16.83
N SER A 404 -11.72 17.79 -17.01
CA SER A 404 -11.41 18.61 -18.17
C SER A 404 -11.57 17.83 -19.49
N PRO A 405 -12.14 18.45 -20.54
CA PRO A 405 -12.19 17.84 -21.87
C PRO A 405 -10.81 17.71 -22.52
N HIS A 406 -9.81 18.49 -22.06
CA HIS A 406 -8.48 18.53 -22.66
C HIS A 406 -7.58 17.38 -22.18
N PRO A 407 -7.07 16.50 -23.08
CA PRO A 407 -6.22 15.36 -22.71
C PRO A 407 -4.97 15.74 -21.91
N ALA A 408 -4.28 16.83 -22.27
CA ALA A 408 -3.08 17.27 -21.56
C ALA A 408 -3.33 17.57 -20.08
N LEU A 409 -4.50 18.12 -19.72
CA LEU A 409 -4.87 18.36 -18.33
C LEU A 409 -5.07 17.06 -17.55
N ARG A 410 -5.58 16.00 -18.20
CA ARG A 410 -5.78 14.70 -17.55
C ARG A 410 -4.48 13.91 -17.39
N HIS A 411 -3.61 13.96 -18.39
CA HIS A 411 -2.39 13.14 -18.43
C HIS A 411 -1.17 13.82 -17.83
N ARG A 412 -1.09 15.15 -17.93
CA ARG A 412 0.08 15.97 -17.57
C ARG A 412 -0.32 17.30 -16.89
N PRO A 413 -1.16 17.28 -15.84
CA PRO A 413 -1.66 18.50 -15.20
C PRO A 413 -0.53 19.40 -14.66
N GLU A 414 0.59 18.84 -14.24
CA GLU A 414 1.75 19.60 -13.76
C GLU A 414 2.39 20.48 -14.84
N VAL A 415 2.36 20.04 -16.11
CA VAL A 415 2.95 20.78 -17.23
C VAL A 415 2.02 21.87 -17.71
N VAL A 416 0.71 21.58 -17.77
CA VAL A 416 -0.30 22.61 -18.05
C VAL A 416 -0.28 23.68 -16.96
N ARG A 417 -0.17 23.30 -15.69
CA ARG A 417 -0.02 24.23 -14.57
C ARG A 417 1.23 25.10 -14.71
N ALA A 418 2.38 24.50 -15.03
CA ALA A 418 3.61 25.25 -15.24
C ALA A 418 3.48 26.26 -16.40
N ALA A 419 2.89 25.86 -17.52
CA ALA A 419 2.65 26.74 -18.66
C ALA A 419 1.70 27.89 -18.29
N ALA A 420 0.59 27.61 -17.58
CA ALA A 420 -0.38 28.63 -17.16
C ALA A 420 0.21 29.64 -16.17
N LEU A 421 1.10 29.20 -15.27
CA LEU A 421 1.82 30.10 -14.37
C LEU A 421 2.85 30.96 -15.12
N ALA A 422 3.48 30.42 -16.17
CA ALA A 422 4.48 31.13 -16.96
C ALA A 422 3.88 32.08 -18.03
N LEU A 423 2.63 31.85 -18.43
CA LEU A 423 1.89 32.64 -19.42
C LEU A 423 0.61 33.24 -18.80
N PRO A 424 0.74 34.16 -17.82
CA PRO A 424 -0.42 34.74 -17.15
C PRO A 424 -1.32 35.47 -18.16
N GLY A 425 -2.62 35.22 -18.08
CA GLY A 425 -3.63 35.81 -18.97
C GLY A 425 -4.02 34.95 -20.18
N VAL A 426 -3.29 33.86 -20.47
CA VAL A 426 -3.72 32.88 -21.47
C VAL A 426 -4.75 31.93 -20.85
N PRO A 427 -5.91 31.69 -21.51
CA PRO A 427 -6.88 30.72 -21.02
C PRO A 427 -6.27 29.32 -20.87
N VAL A 428 -6.49 28.68 -19.71
CA VAL A 428 -5.95 27.34 -19.41
C VAL A 428 -6.37 26.30 -20.45
N GLY A 429 -7.61 26.37 -20.95
CA GLY A 429 -8.08 25.49 -22.01
C GLY A 429 -7.26 25.58 -23.29
N SER A 430 -6.89 26.79 -23.71
CA SER A 430 -6.06 27.01 -24.91
C SER A 430 -4.65 26.44 -24.75
N LEU A 431 -4.03 26.59 -23.57
CA LEU A 431 -2.74 25.96 -23.28
C LEU A 431 -2.85 24.44 -23.24
N ALA A 432 -3.94 23.91 -22.68
CA ALA A 432 -4.17 22.47 -22.60
C ALA A 432 -4.41 21.85 -23.99
N ASP A 433 -5.16 22.52 -24.87
CA ASP A 433 -5.32 22.09 -26.27
C ASP A 433 -4.00 22.10 -27.01
N TRP A 434 -3.23 23.18 -26.88
CA TRP A 434 -1.90 23.28 -27.49
C TRP A 434 -0.97 22.15 -27.01
N LEU A 435 -0.92 21.89 -25.71
CA LEU A 435 -0.12 20.80 -25.14
C LEU A 435 -0.63 19.40 -25.50
N SER A 436 -1.87 19.26 -25.97
CA SER A 436 -2.42 17.97 -26.38
C SER A 436 -1.94 17.53 -27.78
N TYR A 437 -1.32 18.42 -28.57
CA TYR A 437 -0.69 18.04 -29.85
C TYR A 437 0.62 17.25 -29.69
N CYS A 438 1.15 17.13 -28.47
CA CYS A 438 2.38 16.40 -28.15
C CYS A 438 2.16 15.10 -27.36
N THR A 439 0.91 14.75 -27.06
CA THR A 439 0.56 13.58 -26.24
C THR A 439 0.23 12.34 -27.06
#